data_AF-A0A1H6MW95-F1
#
_entry.id   AF-A0A1H6MW95-F1
#
_cell.length_a   1.000
_cell.length_b   1.000
_cell.length_c   1.000
_cell.angle_alpha   90.00
_cell.angle_beta   90.00
_cell.angle_gamma   90.00
#
_symmetry.space_group_name_H-M   'P 1'
#
loop_
_entity.id
_entity.type
_entity.pdbx_description
1 polymer ?
#
loop_
_entity_poly.entity_id
_entity_poly.type
_entity_poly.pdbx_seq_one_letter_code
_entity_poly.pdbx_strand_id
1 'polypeptide(L)'
;MLNKPLNTTLINVILSIVIVILSFYTILWHNQNYLLYKKTKKVQKENQKIIALHKQLLTEYSSQISGKSIKEEALKTLQMKRPDKIRELIL
;
A
#
# COMPACT_ATOMS: atom_id res chain seq x y z
N MET A 1 31.41 33.53 48.27
CA MET A 1 30.01 33.67 47.81
C MET A 1 29.99 34.47 46.50
N LEU A 2 30.58 33.95 45.42
CA LEU A 2 30.83 34.73 44.19
C LEU A 2 30.74 33.94 42.87
N ASN A 3 29.96 32.85 42.80
CA ASN A 3 29.85 32.04 41.56
C ASN A 3 28.42 31.96 40.98
N LYS A 4 27.43 32.52 41.68
CA LYS A 4 26.02 32.43 41.28
C LYS A 4 25.70 33.09 39.93
N PRO A 5 26.20 34.30 39.58
CA PRO A 5 25.84 34.94 38.31
C PRO A 5 26.50 34.28 37.09
N LEU A 6 27.73 33.75 37.25
CA LEU A 6 28.46 33.12 36.15
C LEU A 6 27.78 31.80 35.71
N ASN A 7 27.32 31.01 36.67
CA ASN A 7 26.61 29.75 36.41
C ASN A 7 25.28 29.99 35.67
N THR A 8 24.53 31.04 36.03
CA THR A 8 23.28 31.39 35.34
C THR A 8 23.52 31.82 33.89
N THR A 9 24.55 32.61 33.63
CA THR A 9 24.93 33.02 32.27
C THR A 9 25.34 31.81 31.41
N LEU A 10 26.11 30.89 31.98
CA LEU A 10 26.52 29.64 31.31
C LEU A 10 25.31 28.77 30.93
N ILE A 11 24.36 28.60 31.85
CA ILE A 11 23.12 27.85 31.60
C ILE A 11 22.32 28.50 30.47
N ASN A 12 22.18 29.83 30.46
CA ASN A 12 21.44 30.54 29.43
C ASN A 12 22.09 30.42 28.04
N VAL A 13 23.41 30.45 27.96
CA VAL A 13 24.15 30.24 26.70
C VAL A 13 23.95 28.81 26.19
N ILE A 14 24.08 27.81 27.07
CA ILE A 14 23.84 26.41 26.72
C ILE A 14 22.39 26.24 26.23
N LEU A 15 21.41 26.83 26.92
CA LEU A 15 20.01 26.74 26.55
C LEU A 15 19.76 27.36 25.17
N SER A 16 20.37 28.50 24.88
CA SER A 16 20.28 29.15 23.57
C SER A 16 20.85 28.28 22.46
N ILE A 17 22.02 27.67 22.68
CA ILE A 17 22.64 26.73 21.72
C ILE A 17 21.74 25.52 21.49
N VAL A 18 21.17 24.94 22.55
CA VAL A 18 20.25 23.80 22.45
C VAL A 18 19.00 24.16 21.63
N ILE A 19 18.42 25.35 21.84
CA ILE A 19 17.27 25.84 21.07
C ILE A 19 17.61 25.93 19.58
N VAL A 20 18.79 26.48 19.24
CA VAL A 20 19.23 26.59 17.85
C VAL A 20 19.39 25.21 17.22
N ILE A 21 20.02 24.26 17.91
CA ILE A 21 20.20 22.89 17.42
C ILE A 21 18.84 22.20 17.21
N LEU A 22 17.91 22.33 18.17
CA LEU A 22 16.56 21.77 18.06
C LEU A 22 15.77 22.37 16.89
N SER A 23 15.96 23.67 16.61
CA SER A 23 15.34 24.33 15.46
C SER A 23 15.79 23.68 14.14
N PHE A 24 17.10 23.51 13.95
CA PHE A 24 17.63 22.83 12.77
C PHE A 24 17.15 21.37 12.67
N TYR A 25 17.14 20.65 13.80
CA TYR A 25 16.66 19.28 13.84
C TYR A 25 15.20 19.18 13.42
N THR A 26 14.36 20.12 13.83
CA THR A 26 12.93 20.16 13.46
C THR A 26 12.75 20.34 11.95
N ILE A 27 13.54 21.21 11.32
CA ILE A 27 13.50 21.45 9.88
C ILE A 27 13.93 20.19 9.10
N LEU A 28 15.04 19.58 9.52
CA LEU A 28 15.54 18.34 8.92
C LEU A 28 14.54 17.20 9.08
N TRP A 29 13.99 17.03 10.28
CA TRP A 29 12.97 16.04 10.58
C TRP A 29 11.73 16.23 9.71
N HIS A 30 11.24 17.46 9.58
CA HIS A 30 10.08 17.76 8.74
C HIS A 30 10.33 17.40 7.27
N ASN A 31 11.48 17.79 6.73
CA ASN A 31 11.84 17.48 5.34
C ASN A 31 11.97 15.96 5.11
N GLN A 32 12.64 15.25 6.02
CA GLN A 32 12.78 13.79 5.93
C GLN A 32 11.42 13.09 5.98
N ASN A 33 10.52 13.51 6.87
CA ASN A 33 9.17 12.97 6.97
C ASN A 33 8.34 13.26 5.71
N TYR A 34 8.46 14.47 5.16
CA TYR A 34 7.77 14.82 3.92
C TYR A 34 8.22 13.92 2.75
N LEU A 35 9.53 13.72 2.61
CA LEU A 35 10.09 12.84 1.58
C LEU A 35 9.66 11.38 1.79
N LEU A 36 9.64 10.91 3.03
CA LEU A 36 9.23 9.57 3.38
C LEU A 36 7.75 9.35 3.10
N TYR A 37 6.88 10.29 3.50
CA TYR A 37 5.44 10.26 3.21
C TYR A 37 5.16 10.18 1.71
N LYS A 38 5.85 10.99 0.90
CA LYS A 38 5.69 10.96 -0.56
C LYS A 38 6.08 9.61 -1.16
N LYS A 39 7.19 9.01 -0.69
CA LYS A 39 7.62 7.66 -1.12
C LYS A 39 6.59 6.60 -0.72
N THR A 40 6.15 6.61 0.54
CA THR A 40 5.15 5.66 1.05
C THR A 40 3.84 5.76 0.28
N LYS A 41 3.35 6.96 -0.02
CA LYS A 41 2.10 7.15 -0.79
C LYS A 41 2.20 6.60 -2.22
N LYS A 42 3.37 6.75 -2.86
CA LYS A 42 3.62 6.16 -4.20
C LYS A 42 3.58 4.63 -4.13
N VAL A 43 4.34 4.04 -3.21
CA VAL A 43 4.39 2.58 -3.04
C VAL A 43 3.03 2.02 -2.65
N GLN A 44 2.29 2.70 -1.77
CA GLN A 44 0.94 2.29 -1.37
C GLN A 44 -0.03 2.29 -2.56
N LYS A 45 0.03 3.31 -3.42
CA LYS A 45 -0.80 3.37 -4.63
C LYS A 45 -0.48 2.25 -5.61
N GLU A 46 0.80 1.94 -5.79
CA GLU A 46 1.24 0.81 -6.63
C GLU A 46 0.78 -0.53 -6.03
N ASN A 47 0.94 -0.72 -4.72
CA ASN A 47 0.51 -1.93 -4.03
C ASN A 47 -1.01 -2.12 -4.09
N GLN A 48 -1.80 -1.04 -3.92
CA GLN A 48 -3.25 -1.10 -4.10
C GLN A 48 -3.66 -1.55 -5.51
N LYS A 49 -2.95 -1.09 -6.55
CA LYS A 49 -3.19 -1.55 -7.92
C LYS A 49 -2.87 -3.03 -8.09
N ILE A 50 -1.74 -3.49 -7.55
CA ILE A 50 -1.35 -4.91 -7.59
C ILE A 50 -2.39 -5.78 -6.88
N ILE A 51 -2.84 -5.36 -5.70
CA ILE A 51 -3.88 -6.07 -4.93
C ILE A 51 -5.20 -6.12 -5.70
N ALA A 52 -5.61 -5.01 -6.35
CA ALA A 52 -6.81 -4.98 -7.16
C ALA A 52 -6.73 -5.96 -8.34
N LEU A 53 -5.62 -5.96 -9.07
CA LEU A 53 -5.37 -6.90 -10.16
C LEU A 53 -5.35 -8.35 -9.68
N HIS A 54 -4.68 -8.62 -8.55
CA HIS A 54 -4.64 -9.95 -7.97
C HIS A 54 -6.04 -10.45 -7.58
N LYS A 55 -6.87 -9.58 -7.00
CA LYS A 55 -8.28 -9.90 -6.70
C LYS A 55 -9.08 -10.18 -7.98
N GLN A 56 -8.91 -9.37 -9.02
CA GLN A 56 -9.57 -9.59 -10.32
C GLN A 56 -9.20 -10.95 -10.91
N LEU A 57 -7.91 -11.27 -10.97
CA LEU A 57 -7.42 -12.57 -11.46
C LEU A 57 -7.97 -13.74 -10.65
N LEU A 58 -8.02 -13.62 -9.33
CA LEU A 58 -8.58 -14.65 -8.46
C LEU A 58 -10.09 -14.86 -8.75
N THR A 59 -10.83 -13.77 -8.94
CA THR A 59 -12.25 -13.82 -9.30
C THR A 59 -12.47 -14.44 -10.68
N GLU A 60 -11.68 -14.07 -11.68
CA GLU A 60 -11.74 -14.64 -13.03
C GLU A 60 -11.44 -16.14 -13.01
N TYR A 61 -10.36 -16.53 -12.34
CA TYR A 61 -9.99 -17.93 -12.19
C TYR A 61 -11.06 -18.74 -11.46
N SER A 62 -11.63 -18.19 -10.39
CA SER A 62 -12.73 -18.82 -9.65
C SER A 62 -13.99 -18.96 -10.53
N SER A 63 -14.34 -17.92 -11.29
CA SER A 63 -15.46 -17.96 -12.24
C SER A 63 -15.24 -19.02 -13.32
N GLN A 64 -14.03 -19.13 -13.86
CA GLN A 64 -13.68 -20.15 -14.86
C GLN A 64 -13.76 -21.57 -14.28
N ILE A 65 -13.23 -21.80 -13.08
CA ILE A 65 -13.34 -23.09 -12.39
C ILE A 65 -14.81 -23.42 -12.14
N SER A 66 -15.58 -22.46 -11.62
CA SER A 66 -17.01 -22.65 -11.34
C SER A 66 -17.78 -22.98 -12.63
N GLY A 67 -17.53 -22.25 -13.72
CA GLY A 67 -18.12 -22.55 -15.03
C GLY A 67 -17.75 -23.95 -15.54
N LYS A 68 -16.50 -24.38 -15.31
CA LYS A 68 -16.04 -25.73 -15.67
C LYS A 68 -16.72 -26.79 -14.80
N SER A 69 -16.82 -26.58 -13.49
CA SER A 69 -17.47 -27.54 -12.58
C SER A 69 -18.96 -27.66 -12.86
N ILE A 70 -19.66 -26.54 -13.11
CA ILE A 70 -21.08 -26.54 -13.51
C ILE A 70 -21.27 -27.30 -14.82
N LYS A 71 -20.40 -27.07 -15.81
CA LYS A 71 -20.45 -27.80 -17.09
C LYS A 71 -20.22 -29.30 -16.90
N GLU A 72 -19.27 -29.68 -16.06
CA GLU A 72 -19.00 -31.09 -15.76
C GLU A 72 -20.16 -31.75 -15.01
N GLU A 73 -20.77 -31.07 -14.05
CA GLU A 73 -21.94 -31.56 -13.32
C GLU A 73 -23.17 -31.69 -14.23
N ALA A 74 -23.40 -30.73 -15.13
CA ALA A 74 -24.48 -30.81 -16.12
C ALA A 74 -24.31 -32.00 -17.08
N LEU A 75 -23.09 -32.30 -17.50
CA LEU A 75 -22.79 -33.42 -18.41
C LEU A 75 -22.84 -34.78 -17.69
N LYS A 76 -22.27 -34.88 -16.48
CA LYS A 76 -22.08 -36.16 -15.78
C LYS A 76 -23.27 -36.52 -14.89
N THR A 77 -23.78 -35.56 -14.12
CA THR A 77 -24.86 -35.79 -13.15
C THR A 77 -26.22 -35.60 -13.78
N LEU A 78 -26.41 -34.52 -14.55
CA LEU A 78 -27.69 -34.19 -15.19
C LEU A 78 -27.84 -34.82 -16.59
N GLN A 79 -26.81 -35.52 -17.10
CA GLN A 79 -26.79 -36.19 -18.41
C GLN A 79 -27.24 -35.29 -19.58
N MET A 80 -27.00 -33.98 -19.49
CA MET A 80 -27.36 -33.05 -20.55
C MET A 80 -26.56 -33.36 -21.82
N LYS A 81 -27.25 -33.53 -22.96
CA LYS A 81 -26.59 -33.69 -24.26
C LYS A 81 -25.84 -32.40 -24.61
N ARG A 82 -24.63 -32.54 -25.16
CA ARG A 82 -23.93 -31.39 -25.74
C ARG A 82 -24.76 -30.83 -26.90
N PRO A 83 -24.84 -29.50 -27.06
CA PRO A 83 -25.48 -28.93 -28.23
C PRO A 83 -24.68 -29.30 -29.48
N ASP A 84 -25.30 -30.04 -30.40
CA ASP A 84 -24.67 -30.54 -31.65
C ASP A 84 -24.47 -29.43 -32.71
N LYS A 85 -24.99 -28.22 -32.48
CA LYS A 85 -24.88 -27.07 -33.38
C LYS A 85 -24.15 -25.88 -32.73
N ILE A 86 -22.83 -25.88 -32.77
CA ILE A 86 -22.01 -24.66 -32.58
C ILE A 86 -21.33 -24.24 -33.90
N ARG A 87 -21.45 -25.04 -34.96
CA ARG A 87 -20.70 -24.84 -36.23
C ARG A 87 -21.34 -23.86 -37.23
N GLU A 88 -22.47 -23.23 -36.93
CA GLU A 88 -23.20 -22.38 -37.90
C GLU A 88 -23.33 -20.88 -37.51
N LEU A 89 -22.68 -20.40 -36.45
CA LEU A 89 -22.75 -18.98 -36.06
C LEU A 89 -21.38 -18.29 -36.02
N ILE A 90 -20.52 -18.64 -36.98
CA ILE A 90 -19.42 -17.78 -37.41
C ILE A 90 -19.61 -17.59 -38.91
N LEU A 91 -20.35 -16.54 -39.29
CA LEU A 91 -20.40 -16.00 -40.65
C LEU A 91 -20.52 -14.48 -40.52
#